data_AF-A0A9D6TFI6-F1
#
_entry.id   AF-A0A9D6TFI6-F1
#
_cell.length_a   1.000
_cell.length_b   1.000
_cell.length_c   1.000
_cell.angle_alpha   90.00
_cell.angle_beta   90.00
_cell.angle_gamma   90.00
#
_symmetry.space_group_name_H-M   'P 1'
#
loop_
_entity.id
_entity.type
_entity.pdbx_description
1 polymer ?
#
loop_
_entity_poly.entity_id
_entity_poly.type
_entity_poly.pdbx_seq_one_letter_code
_entity_poly.pdbx_strand_id
1 'polypeptide(L)'
;MRSRRIPHAFVLSTLLALSGCGYVHIGRLPRPVTTVIGDDKLMKDNSDLRLEKKILQQELALTRAQGDALRMAIENRAADGDTSTRLVERLNETSRELAALRASYVKLQDERNQAVASAAEARALKDRLGATEEKLAASLLTYTQLQEEITRLRSDVDRTRAENVALGEQVKTVTAQSEQAQAALAQLNTELLAQKDARFRAEQDAETLRTELKSVAPNASALAQQRTGAAAEARSLISEHAAETAALKQQLDTLRAKVEALAAERAELKQQLAGTESAPRGPSPELANVEAKLANALRSASLLRDENEQLKAVSVQLAAAKSDLEGKFTQLRGAAPAAAQVQTLRDQLRDAQNQASALSEENARLKSRLAGAPTSTPPTTARAPSGVSATLITTVPGSQRTAMARSSAPEPGRFHVVTGGDTLSKISTQYYGTPGRWGDILAANRDVLGESNNLVVGRTLRIP
;
A
#
# COMPACT_ATOMS: atom_id res chain seq x y z
N MET A 1 -34.18 -26.60 -42.30
CA MET A 1 -33.93 -27.46 -43.48
C MET A 1 -32.64 -27.00 -44.16
N ARG A 2 -31.70 -27.92 -44.41
CA ARG A 2 -30.63 -27.90 -45.44
C ARG A 2 -29.56 -26.77 -45.32
N SER A 3 -28.25 -26.97 -45.37
CA SER A 3 -27.42 -28.10 -45.81
C SER A 3 -26.00 -27.96 -45.24
N ARG A 4 -25.43 -29.06 -44.74
CA ARG A 4 -23.97 -29.23 -44.65
C ARG A 4 -23.44 -29.71 -46.00
N ARG A 5 -22.34 -29.12 -46.48
CA ARG A 5 -21.46 -29.69 -47.50
C ARG A 5 -20.30 -30.42 -46.81
N ILE A 6 -20.04 -31.64 -47.28
CA ILE A 6 -18.86 -32.50 -47.11
C ILE A 6 -18.22 -32.48 -48.53
N PRO A 7 -16.88 -32.51 -48.81
CA PRO A 7 -16.04 -33.67 -48.47
C PRO A 7 -14.50 -33.56 -48.33
N HIS A 8 -13.97 -34.60 -47.66
CA HIS A 8 -12.76 -35.42 -47.91
C HIS A 8 -11.34 -34.83 -47.98
N ALA A 9 -10.51 -35.25 -47.01
CA ALA A 9 -9.37 -36.18 -47.20
C ALA A 9 -8.99 -36.73 -45.81
N PHE A 10 -9.18 -38.03 -45.50
CA PHE A 10 -8.17 -39.13 -45.63
C PHE A 10 -6.86 -38.75 -44.90
N VAL A 11 -6.33 -39.46 -43.89
CA VAL A 11 -5.93 -40.88 -43.87
C VAL A 11 -5.56 -41.30 -42.42
N LEU A 12 -5.82 -42.58 -42.10
CA LEU A 12 -5.16 -43.47 -41.11
C LEU A 12 -5.47 -43.41 -39.59
N SER A 13 -6.24 -44.43 -39.21
CA SER A 13 -5.90 -45.46 -38.19
C SER A 13 -5.93 -45.12 -36.72
N THR A 14 -7.15 -45.23 -36.18
CA THR A 14 -7.46 -45.86 -34.89
C THR A 14 -6.80 -47.25 -34.76
N LEU A 15 -5.81 -47.36 -33.90
CA LEU A 15 -5.30 -48.61 -33.33
C LEU A 15 -4.63 -48.28 -31.99
N LEU A 16 -4.73 -49.21 -31.02
CA LEU A 16 -4.29 -49.14 -29.61
C LEU A 16 -5.30 -48.56 -28.60
N ALA A 17 -6.45 -49.22 -28.49
CA ALA A 17 -6.90 -49.67 -27.17
C ALA A 17 -6.46 -51.13 -27.02
N LEU A 18 -6.02 -51.51 -25.81
CA LEU A 18 -5.41 -52.80 -25.39
C LEU A 18 -3.87 -52.83 -25.48
N SER A 19 -3.22 -52.28 -24.46
CA SER A 19 -1.89 -52.74 -24.02
C SER A 19 -1.92 -52.98 -22.51
N GLY A 20 -2.77 -53.93 -22.10
CA GLY A 20 -2.46 -54.77 -20.95
C GLY A 20 -1.33 -55.71 -21.35
N CYS A 21 -0.10 -55.24 -21.30
CA CYS A 21 1.08 -56.11 -21.35
C CYS A 21 1.47 -56.42 -19.92
N GLY A 22 1.09 -57.62 -19.48
CA GLY A 22 1.43 -58.15 -18.18
C GLY A 22 2.93 -58.14 -17.97
N TYR A 23 3.36 -57.41 -16.96
CA TYR A 23 4.64 -57.67 -16.33
C TYR A 23 4.46 -58.98 -15.56
N VAL A 24 4.75 -60.10 -16.23
CA VAL A 24 4.89 -61.40 -15.56
C VAL A 24 6.00 -61.22 -14.53
N HIS A 25 5.62 -61.13 -13.26
CA HIS A 25 6.53 -61.49 -12.18
C HIS A 25 6.96 -62.92 -12.46
N ILE A 26 8.16 -63.07 -13.01
CA ILE A 26 8.91 -64.30 -12.84
C ILE A 26 9.19 -64.32 -11.34
N GLY A 27 8.28 -64.93 -10.60
CA GLY A 27 8.56 -65.43 -9.28
C GLY A 27 9.88 -66.16 -9.42
N ARG A 28 10.88 -65.67 -8.69
CA ARG A 28 12.18 -66.32 -8.56
C ARG A 28 11.86 -67.79 -8.33
N LEU A 29 12.14 -68.65 -9.32
CA LEU A 29 12.06 -70.09 -9.14
C LEU A 29 12.78 -70.36 -7.82
N PRO A 30 12.19 -71.12 -6.88
CA PRO A 30 12.97 -71.57 -5.75
C PRO A 30 14.20 -72.19 -6.38
N ARG A 31 15.37 -71.59 -6.13
CA ARG A 31 16.63 -72.22 -6.53
C ARG A 31 16.48 -73.64 -6.02
N PRO A 32 16.73 -74.69 -6.83
CA PRO A 32 16.80 -76.00 -6.26
C PRO A 32 17.82 -75.84 -5.14
N VAL A 33 17.35 -75.99 -3.90
CA VAL A 33 18.23 -76.38 -2.84
C VAL A 33 18.54 -77.82 -3.23
N THR A 34 19.40 -77.99 -4.24
CA THR A 34 20.35 -79.06 -4.17
C THR A 34 21.01 -78.78 -2.83
N THR A 35 20.61 -79.55 -1.85
CA THR A 35 21.43 -79.81 -0.69
C THR A 35 22.73 -80.41 -1.24
N VAL A 36 23.57 -79.57 -1.85
CA VAL A 36 24.97 -79.89 -2.22
C VAL A 36 25.74 -80.21 -0.94
N ILE A 37 25.20 -79.84 0.22
CA ILE A 37 25.67 -80.26 1.53
C ILE A 37 25.54 -81.78 1.74
N GLY A 38 24.66 -82.47 1.01
CA GLY A 38 24.46 -83.93 1.09
C GLY A 38 25.46 -84.72 0.24
N ASP A 39 25.62 -84.37 -1.04
CA ASP A 39 26.46 -85.15 -1.96
C ASP A 39 27.96 -85.02 -1.63
N ASP A 40 28.45 -83.83 -1.28
CA ASP A 40 29.86 -83.66 -0.90
C ASP A 40 30.19 -84.39 0.41
N LYS A 41 29.26 -84.34 1.38
CA LYS A 41 29.42 -85.06 2.63
C LYS A 41 29.41 -86.57 2.39
N LEU A 42 28.49 -87.07 1.58
CA LEU A 42 28.35 -88.49 1.30
C LEU A 42 29.51 -89.02 0.44
N MET A 43 30.04 -88.21 -0.47
CA MET A 43 31.25 -88.53 -1.24
C MET A 43 32.49 -88.55 -0.35
N LYS A 44 32.61 -87.59 0.59
CA LYS A 44 33.68 -87.58 1.59
C LYS A 44 33.58 -88.78 2.53
N ASP A 45 32.40 -89.06 3.06
CA ASP A 45 32.15 -90.20 3.93
C ASP A 45 32.47 -91.51 3.18
N ASN A 46 32.16 -91.61 1.88
CA ASN A 46 32.52 -92.78 1.07
C ASN A 46 34.03 -92.89 0.81
N SER A 47 34.74 -91.79 0.58
CA SER A 47 36.20 -91.80 0.45
C SER A 47 36.89 -92.15 1.78
N ASP A 48 36.40 -91.60 2.88
CA ASP A 48 36.92 -91.82 4.23
C ASP A 48 36.70 -93.29 4.63
N LEU A 49 35.49 -93.83 4.40
CA LEU A 49 35.19 -95.25 4.63
C LEU A 49 36.03 -96.20 3.74
N ARG A 50 36.33 -95.81 2.49
CA ARG A 50 37.22 -96.60 1.62
C ARG A 50 38.64 -96.62 2.15
N LEU A 51 39.12 -95.51 2.67
CA LEU A 51 40.46 -95.39 3.24
C LEU A 51 40.56 -96.14 4.58
N GLU A 52 39.55 -95.99 5.45
CA GLU A 52 39.43 -96.74 6.69
C GLU A 52 39.36 -98.25 6.44
N LYS A 53 38.59 -98.70 5.44
CA LYS A 53 38.57 -100.10 5.01
C LYS A 53 39.95 -100.60 4.59
N LYS A 54 40.74 -99.80 3.85
CA LYS A 54 42.11 -100.18 3.44
C LYS A 54 43.05 -100.27 4.65
N ILE A 55 42.96 -99.33 5.58
CA ILE A 55 43.73 -99.33 6.83
C ILE A 55 43.39 -100.59 7.64
N LEU A 56 42.11 -100.84 7.90
CA LEU A 56 41.66 -102.03 8.64
C LEU A 56 42.06 -103.33 7.94
N GLN A 57 42.03 -103.39 6.60
CA GLN A 57 42.53 -104.53 5.84
C GLN A 57 44.03 -104.75 6.02
N GLN A 58 44.83 -103.68 6.08
CA GLN A 58 46.27 -103.78 6.35
C GLN A 58 46.56 -104.16 7.81
N GLU A 59 45.82 -103.65 8.78
CA GLU A 59 45.93 -104.05 10.20
C GLU A 59 45.59 -105.53 10.40
N LEU A 60 44.54 -106.01 9.75
CA LEU A 60 44.16 -107.42 9.76
C LEU A 60 45.22 -108.31 9.09
N ALA A 61 45.81 -107.86 8.00
CA ALA A 61 46.90 -108.60 7.35
C ALA A 61 48.18 -108.60 8.22
N LEU A 62 48.48 -107.49 8.91
CA LEU A 62 49.61 -107.39 9.83
C LEU A 62 49.44 -108.30 11.05
N THR A 63 48.25 -108.33 11.63
CA THR A 63 47.92 -109.21 12.76
C THR A 63 47.92 -110.69 12.37
N ARG A 64 47.48 -111.04 11.15
CA ARG A 64 47.61 -112.40 10.60
C ARG A 64 49.06 -112.80 10.40
N ALA A 65 49.87 -111.94 9.76
CA ALA A 65 51.30 -112.20 9.57
C ALA A 65 52.04 -112.38 10.91
N GLN A 66 51.69 -111.57 11.93
CA GLN A 66 52.21 -111.73 13.29
C GLN A 66 51.74 -113.03 13.95
N GLY A 67 50.46 -113.37 13.81
CA GLY A 67 49.88 -114.60 14.34
C GLY A 67 50.49 -115.85 13.71
N ASP A 68 50.70 -115.85 12.39
CA ASP A 68 51.34 -116.95 11.66
C ASP A 68 52.81 -117.10 12.07
N ALA A 69 53.54 -116.00 12.23
CA ALA A 69 54.90 -116.01 12.75
C ALA A 69 54.98 -116.59 14.18
N LEU A 70 54.06 -116.19 15.07
CA LEU A 70 53.98 -116.72 16.44
C LEU A 70 53.60 -118.21 16.47
N ARG A 71 52.64 -118.63 15.64
CA ARG A 71 52.20 -120.03 15.55
C ARG A 71 53.34 -120.94 15.09
N MET A 72 54.13 -120.50 14.11
CA MET A 72 55.32 -121.23 13.67
C MET A 72 56.42 -121.30 14.73
N ALA A 73 56.61 -120.24 15.52
CA ALA A 73 57.56 -120.26 16.63
C ALA A 73 57.17 -121.28 17.73
N ILE A 74 55.87 -121.57 17.88
CA ILE A 74 55.35 -122.54 18.85
C ILE A 74 55.40 -123.98 18.31
N GLU A 75 55.03 -124.21 17.04
CA GLU A 75 54.90 -125.56 16.47
C GLU A 75 56.24 -126.31 16.28
N ASN A 76 57.38 -125.60 16.15
CA ASN A 76 58.66 -126.20 15.72
C ASN A 76 59.81 -126.17 16.75
N ARG A 77 59.50 -126.22 18.06
CA ARG A 77 60.52 -126.26 19.13
C ARG A 77 61.43 -127.51 19.12
N ALA A 78 61.21 -128.47 18.22
CA ALA A 78 61.91 -129.77 18.19
C ALA A 78 62.18 -130.33 16.75
N ALA A 79 62.90 -129.61 15.88
CA ALA A 79 63.13 -130.07 14.49
C ALA A 79 64.59 -129.91 13.96
N ASP A 80 64.96 -130.79 13.00
CA ASP A 80 66.31 -131.01 12.41
C ASP A 80 66.81 -129.90 11.44
N GLY A 81 68.13 -129.90 11.14
CA GLY A 81 68.86 -128.81 10.46
C GLY A 81 68.36 -128.32 9.08
N ASP A 82 67.80 -129.17 8.21
CA ASP A 82 67.23 -128.75 6.91
C ASP A 82 65.93 -127.94 7.07
N THR A 83 65.16 -128.22 8.13
CA THR A 83 63.97 -127.44 8.47
C THR A 83 64.33 -126.04 8.95
N SER A 84 65.47 -125.89 9.64
CA SER A 84 65.95 -124.61 10.16
C SER A 84 66.29 -123.60 9.05
N THR A 85 66.85 -124.03 7.92
CA THR A 85 67.22 -123.13 6.81
C THR A 85 65.97 -122.61 6.09
N ARG A 86 65.00 -123.48 5.79
CA ARG A 86 63.70 -123.07 5.20
C ARG A 86 62.91 -122.16 6.14
N LEU A 87 63.03 -122.37 7.46
CA LEU A 87 62.44 -121.50 8.46
C LEU A 87 63.08 -120.12 8.46
N VAL A 88 64.40 -120.01 8.40
CA VAL A 88 65.10 -118.71 8.33
C VAL A 88 64.71 -117.95 7.06
N GLU A 89 64.64 -118.63 5.91
CA GLU A 89 64.21 -118.01 4.65
C GLU A 89 62.77 -117.50 4.73
N ARG A 90 61.85 -118.32 5.26
CA ARG A 90 60.44 -117.93 5.42
C ARG A 90 60.22 -116.88 6.51
N LEU A 91 61.02 -116.87 7.57
CA LEU A 91 61.03 -115.83 8.60
C LEU A 91 61.55 -114.51 8.02
N ASN A 92 62.59 -114.55 7.20
CA ASN A 92 63.09 -113.38 6.50
C ASN A 92 62.04 -112.84 5.51
N GLU A 93 61.31 -113.72 4.82
CA GLU A 93 60.22 -113.32 3.93
C GLU A 93 59.06 -112.67 4.70
N THR A 94 58.57 -113.30 5.76
CA THR A 94 57.52 -112.71 6.61
C THR A 94 57.96 -111.40 7.28
N SER A 95 59.24 -111.26 7.64
CA SER A 95 59.80 -110.01 8.16
C SER A 95 59.82 -108.90 7.10
N ARG A 96 60.17 -109.22 5.85
CA ARG A 96 60.11 -108.29 4.71
C ARG A 96 58.67 -107.89 4.40
N GLU A 97 57.75 -108.85 4.40
CA GLU A 97 56.31 -108.61 4.22
C GLU A 97 55.75 -107.70 5.31
N LEU A 98 56.12 -107.94 6.58
CA LEU A 98 55.71 -107.11 7.72
C LEU A 98 56.29 -105.70 7.62
N ALA A 99 57.55 -105.55 7.20
CA ALA A 99 58.17 -104.25 6.96
C ALA A 99 57.46 -103.49 5.82
N ALA A 100 57.12 -104.18 4.73
CA ALA A 100 56.36 -103.61 3.62
C ALA A 100 54.96 -103.16 4.05
N LEU A 101 54.25 -103.97 4.86
CA LEU A 101 52.93 -103.64 5.38
C LEU A 101 52.95 -102.45 6.36
N ARG A 102 53.96 -102.37 7.22
CA ARG A 102 54.15 -101.21 8.11
C ARG A 102 54.41 -99.94 7.31
N ALA A 103 55.22 -100.02 6.25
CA ALA A 103 55.48 -98.90 5.38
C ALA A 103 54.22 -98.45 4.62
N SER A 104 53.38 -99.39 4.15
CA SER A 104 52.11 -99.05 3.51
C SER A 104 51.10 -98.44 4.48
N TYR A 105 51.10 -98.88 5.74
CA TYR A 105 50.21 -98.35 6.78
C TYR A 105 50.53 -96.90 7.12
N VAL A 106 51.82 -96.58 7.33
CA VAL A 106 52.27 -95.20 7.59
C VAL A 106 51.88 -94.29 6.42
N LYS A 107 52.07 -94.73 5.18
CA LYS A 107 51.65 -93.97 3.99
C LYS A 107 50.15 -93.68 3.98
N LEU A 108 49.30 -94.68 4.26
CA LEU A 108 47.84 -94.47 4.34
C LEU A 108 47.45 -93.52 5.48
N GLN A 109 48.17 -93.56 6.61
CA GLN A 109 47.93 -92.67 7.73
C GLN A 109 48.29 -91.21 7.41
N ASP A 110 49.39 -91.01 6.68
CA ASP A 110 49.80 -89.69 6.19
C ASP A 110 48.80 -89.15 5.15
N GLU A 111 48.36 -90.00 4.21
CA GLU A 111 47.32 -89.66 3.22
C GLU A 111 46.01 -89.21 3.91
N ARG A 112 45.57 -89.93 4.95
CA ARG A 112 44.40 -89.56 5.76
C ARG A 112 44.58 -88.19 6.42
N ASN A 113 45.74 -87.95 7.03
CA ASN A 113 45.99 -86.70 7.76
C ASN A 113 46.02 -85.49 6.82
N GLN A 114 46.59 -85.63 5.61
CA GLN A 114 46.59 -84.58 4.57
C GLN A 114 45.17 -84.29 4.04
N ALA A 115 44.35 -85.32 3.85
CA ALA A 115 42.94 -85.17 3.44
C ALA A 115 42.12 -84.39 4.49
N VAL A 116 42.37 -84.62 5.79
CA VAL A 116 41.73 -83.87 6.88
C VAL A 116 42.16 -82.39 6.90
N ALA A 117 43.46 -82.11 6.73
CA ALA A 117 43.99 -80.74 6.70
C ALA A 117 43.41 -79.91 5.55
N SER A 118 43.42 -80.44 4.33
CA SER A 118 42.83 -79.79 3.14
C SER A 118 41.32 -79.55 3.28
N ALA A 119 40.57 -80.45 3.94
CA ALA A 119 39.16 -80.23 4.23
C ALA A 119 38.92 -79.12 5.26
N ALA A 120 39.81 -78.95 6.24
CA ALA A 120 39.75 -77.85 7.21
C ALA A 120 40.02 -76.50 6.53
N GLU A 121 41.00 -76.44 5.63
CA GLU A 121 41.29 -75.26 4.81
C GLU A 121 40.11 -74.90 3.89
N ALA A 122 39.50 -75.89 3.23
CA ALA A 122 38.30 -75.67 2.42
C ALA A 122 37.13 -75.12 3.23
N ARG A 123 36.95 -75.60 4.47
CA ARG A 123 35.93 -75.06 5.39
C ARG A 123 36.23 -73.62 5.79
N ALA A 124 37.47 -73.30 6.14
CA ALA A 124 37.87 -71.93 6.48
C ALA A 124 37.70 -70.95 5.31
N LEU A 125 38.00 -71.38 4.08
CA LEU A 125 37.74 -70.58 2.87
C LEU A 125 36.24 -70.38 2.64
N LYS A 126 35.42 -71.41 2.85
CA LYS A 126 33.96 -71.31 2.75
C LYS A 126 33.37 -70.36 3.80
N ASP A 127 33.85 -70.41 5.03
CA ASP A 127 33.42 -69.50 6.10
C ASP A 127 33.82 -68.05 5.78
N ARG A 128 35.05 -67.83 5.26
CA ARG A 128 35.49 -66.51 4.78
C ARG A 128 34.64 -66.02 3.60
N LEU A 129 34.31 -66.89 2.65
CA LEU A 129 33.45 -66.56 1.52
C LEU A 129 32.06 -66.13 2.02
N GLY A 130 31.45 -66.89 2.92
CA GLY A 130 30.18 -66.53 3.55
C GLY A 130 30.23 -65.17 4.25
N ALA A 131 31.27 -64.91 5.04
CA ALA A 131 31.46 -63.61 5.69
C ALA A 131 31.65 -62.45 4.69
N THR A 132 32.30 -62.69 3.54
CA THR A 132 32.40 -61.67 2.48
C THR A 132 31.09 -61.45 1.75
N GLU A 133 30.30 -62.49 1.52
CA GLU A 133 28.96 -62.40 0.92
C GLU A 133 27.99 -61.63 1.82
N GLU A 134 28.04 -61.86 3.14
CA GLU A 134 27.25 -61.10 4.12
C GLU A 134 27.64 -59.62 4.15
N LYS A 135 28.95 -59.31 4.13
CA LYS A 135 29.44 -57.92 4.04
C LYS A 135 29.01 -57.25 2.74
N LEU A 136 29.05 -57.98 1.61
CA LEU A 136 28.58 -57.47 0.33
C LEU A 136 27.07 -57.19 0.38
N ALA A 137 26.27 -58.11 0.92
CA ALA A 137 24.83 -57.91 1.10
C ALA A 137 24.50 -56.69 1.98
N ALA A 138 25.22 -56.51 3.09
CA ALA A 138 25.08 -55.33 3.95
C ALA A 138 25.46 -54.04 3.20
N SER A 139 26.56 -54.04 2.45
CA SER A 139 26.99 -52.87 1.67
C SER A 139 25.99 -52.50 0.57
N LEU A 140 25.37 -53.48 -0.09
CA LEU A 140 24.33 -53.25 -1.09
C LEU A 140 23.08 -52.66 -0.45
N LEU A 141 22.69 -53.13 0.74
CA LEU A 141 21.58 -52.55 1.48
C LEU A 141 21.85 -51.10 1.88
N THR A 142 23.03 -50.79 2.42
CA THR A 142 23.44 -49.41 2.72
C THR A 142 23.46 -48.54 1.45
N TYR A 143 23.96 -49.07 0.33
CA TYR A 143 23.96 -48.35 -0.94
C TYR A 143 22.54 -48.01 -1.39
N THR A 144 21.59 -48.94 -1.29
CA THR A 144 20.18 -48.67 -1.64
C THR A 144 19.55 -47.60 -0.73
N GLN A 145 19.83 -47.64 0.57
CA GLN A 145 19.37 -46.60 1.51
C GLN A 145 19.94 -45.23 1.16
N LEU A 146 21.23 -45.14 0.84
CA LEU A 146 21.87 -43.90 0.41
C LEU A 146 21.27 -43.37 -0.90
N GLN A 147 20.93 -44.24 -1.85
CA GLN A 147 20.23 -43.82 -3.09
C GLN A 147 18.84 -43.24 -2.77
N GLU A 148 18.08 -43.86 -1.86
CA GLU A 148 16.80 -43.33 -1.40
C GLU A 148 16.95 -41.97 -0.70
N GLU A 149 17.95 -41.81 0.17
CA GLU A 149 18.23 -40.51 0.81
C GLU A 149 18.61 -39.43 -0.20
N ILE A 150 19.46 -39.75 -1.19
CA ILE A 150 19.84 -38.80 -2.24
C ILE A 150 18.60 -38.35 -3.03
N THR A 151 17.68 -39.27 -3.35
CA THR A 151 16.44 -38.91 -4.07
C THR A 151 15.53 -38.04 -3.22
N ARG A 152 15.38 -38.32 -1.92
CA ARG A 152 14.64 -37.47 -0.98
C ARG A 152 15.25 -36.08 -0.86
N LEU A 153 16.56 -35.99 -0.65
CA LEU A 153 17.26 -34.71 -0.54
C LEU A 153 17.13 -33.88 -1.83
N ARG A 154 17.20 -34.51 -3.01
CA ARG A 154 16.94 -33.82 -4.29
C ARG A 154 15.53 -33.23 -4.34
N SER A 155 14.51 -34.01 -3.96
CA SER A 155 13.13 -33.52 -3.89
C SER A 155 12.96 -32.37 -2.91
N ASP A 156 13.62 -32.40 -1.76
CA ASP A 156 13.53 -31.33 -0.76
C ASP A 156 14.23 -30.05 -1.23
N VAL A 157 15.37 -30.18 -1.92
CA VAL A 157 16.06 -29.05 -2.57
C VAL A 157 15.16 -28.42 -3.63
N ASP A 158 14.51 -29.23 -4.47
CA ASP A 158 13.60 -28.73 -5.51
C ASP A 158 12.37 -28.04 -4.91
N ARG A 159 11.80 -28.60 -3.83
CA ARG A 159 10.72 -27.96 -3.06
C ARG A 159 11.15 -26.60 -2.50
N THR A 160 12.30 -26.56 -1.83
CA THR A 160 12.84 -25.34 -1.24
C THR A 160 13.16 -24.28 -2.30
N ARG A 161 13.63 -24.70 -3.49
CA ARG A 161 13.83 -23.80 -4.63
C ARG A 161 12.50 -23.22 -5.13
N ALA A 162 11.47 -24.04 -5.27
CA ALA A 162 10.14 -23.57 -5.67
C ALA A 162 9.55 -22.58 -4.65
N GLU A 163 9.69 -22.88 -3.36
CA GLU A 163 9.27 -21.97 -2.27
C GLU A 163 10.02 -20.63 -2.32
N ASN A 164 11.34 -20.65 -2.53
CA ASN A 164 12.13 -19.42 -2.67
C ASN A 164 11.73 -18.59 -3.90
N VAL A 165 11.40 -19.24 -5.03
CA VAL A 165 10.87 -18.54 -6.21
C VAL A 165 9.52 -17.89 -5.90
N ALA A 166 8.60 -18.63 -5.27
CA ALA A 166 7.30 -18.12 -4.88
C ALA A 166 7.39 -16.95 -3.88
N LEU A 167 8.26 -17.06 -2.88
CA LEU A 167 8.55 -15.96 -1.94
C LEU A 167 9.16 -14.77 -2.66
N GLY A 168 10.06 -14.99 -3.62
CA GLY A 168 10.63 -13.94 -4.46
C GLY A 168 9.57 -13.20 -5.28
N GLU A 169 8.58 -13.91 -5.82
CA GLU A 169 7.43 -13.30 -6.50
C GLU A 169 6.55 -12.51 -5.53
N GLN A 170 6.25 -13.04 -4.34
CA GLN A 170 5.51 -12.32 -3.31
C GLN A 170 6.20 -11.02 -2.90
N VAL A 171 7.53 -11.04 -2.71
CA VAL A 171 8.31 -9.84 -2.39
C VAL A 171 8.24 -8.81 -3.52
N LYS A 172 8.29 -9.24 -4.79
CA LYS A 172 8.10 -8.32 -5.94
C LYS A 172 6.72 -7.68 -5.92
N THR A 173 5.67 -8.47 -5.68
CA THR A 173 4.30 -7.95 -5.59
C THR A 173 4.15 -6.94 -4.45
N VAL A 174 4.64 -7.26 -3.25
CA VAL A 174 4.57 -6.35 -2.09
C VAL A 174 5.39 -5.07 -2.33
N THR A 175 6.56 -5.19 -2.96
CA THR A 175 7.37 -4.02 -3.33
C THR A 175 6.62 -3.12 -4.31
N ALA A 176 6.03 -3.68 -5.37
CA ALA A 176 5.24 -2.92 -6.33
C ALA A 176 4.01 -2.25 -5.68
N GLN A 177 3.33 -2.94 -4.75
CA GLN A 177 2.23 -2.35 -3.97
C GLN A 177 2.70 -1.20 -3.08
N SER A 178 3.86 -1.32 -2.45
CA SER A 178 4.47 -0.25 -1.64
C SER A 178 4.81 0.97 -2.48
N GLU A 179 5.42 0.78 -3.65
CA GLU A 179 5.72 1.86 -4.60
C GLU A 179 4.44 2.56 -5.08
N GLN A 180 3.40 1.80 -5.41
CA GLN A 180 2.09 2.34 -5.79
C GLN A 180 1.45 3.15 -4.65
N ALA A 181 1.52 2.66 -3.41
CA ALA A 181 1.02 3.37 -2.25
C ALA A 181 1.79 4.67 -1.99
N GLN A 182 3.12 4.65 -2.12
CA GLN A 182 3.96 5.85 -2.00
C GLN A 182 3.63 6.89 -3.07
N ALA A 183 3.41 6.47 -4.32
CA ALA A 183 2.99 7.35 -5.41
C ALA A 183 1.61 7.97 -5.13
N ALA A 184 0.66 7.17 -4.64
CA ALA A 184 -0.67 7.65 -4.27
C ALA A 184 -0.63 8.67 -3.12
N LEU A 185 0.21 8.44 -2.10
CA LEU A 185 0.42 9.40 -1.01
C LEU A 185 1.05 10.71 -1.51
N ALA A 186 2.03 10.64 -2.42
CA ALA A 186 2.63 11.82 -3.03
C ALA A 186 1.62 12.64 -3.85
N GLN A 187 0.74 11.98 -4.61
CA GLN A 187 -0.36 12.63 -5.32
C GLN A 187 -1.33 13.31 -4.35
N LEU A 188 -1.74 12.60 -3.29
CA LEU A 188 -2.68 13.15 -2.32
C LEU A 188 -2.10 14.36 -1.56
N ASN A 189 -0.80 14.35 -1.27
CA ASN A 189 -0.10 15.50 -0.67
C ASN A 189 -0.04 16.70 -1.61
N THR A 190 0.19 16.46 -2.91
CA THR A 190 0.15 17.52 -3.94
C THR A 190 -1.25 18.14 -4.02
N GLU A 191 -2.29 17.31 -4.04
CA GLU A 191 -3.69 17.76 -4.07
C GLU A 191 -4.04 18.56 -2.81
N LEU A 192 -3.63 18.08 -1.63
CA LEU A 192 -3.84 18.79 -0.37
C LEU A 192 -3.17 20.18 -0.36
N LEU A 193 -1.96 20.29 -0.92
CA LEU A 193 -1.26 21.56 -1.04
C LEU A 193 -2.00 22.51 -2.00
N ALA A 194 -2.42 21.99 -3.17
CA ALA A 194 -3.20 22.75 -4.14
C ALA A 194 -4.53 23.26 -3.55
N GLN A 195 -5.23 22.44 -2.77
CA GLN A 195 -6.45 22.85 -2.08
C GLN A 195 -6.19 23.89 -0.99
N LYS A 196 -5.08 23.79 -0.28
CA LYS A 196 -4.69 24.80 0.72
C LYS A 196 -4.44 26.15 0.05
N ASP A 197 -3.75 26.17 -1.08
CA ASP A 197 -3.49 27.39 -1.86
C ASP A 197 -4.78 27.96 -2.45
N ALA A 198 -5.66 27.11 -2.99
CA ALA A 198 -6.97 27.52 -3.49
C ALA A 198 -7.84 28.15 -2.40
N ARG A 199 -7.86 27.54 -1.20
CA ARG A 199 -8.56 28.09 -0.04
C ARG A 199 -7.98 29.44 0.38
N PHE A 200 -6.66 29.58 0.41
CA PHE A 200 -6.02 30.84 0.76
C PHE A 200 -6.39 31.96 -0.22
N ARG A 201 -6.41 31.68 -1.53
CA ARG A 201 -6.89 32.63 -2.56
C ARG A 201 -8.34 33.00 -2.35
N ALA A 202 -9.22 32.03 -2.13
CA ALA A 202 -10.64 32.29 -1.88
C ALA A 202 -10.86 33.14 -0.61
N GLU A 203 -10.07 32.93 0.44
CA GLU A 203 -10.10 33.75 1.65
C GLU A 203 -9.64 35.19 1.37
N GLN A 204 -8.59 35.39 0.57
CA GLN A 204 -8.14 36.72 0.14
C GLN A 204 -9.18 37.45 -0.73
N ASP A 205 -9.82 36.75 -1.67
CA ASP A 205 -10.86 37.30 -2.53
C ASP A 205 -12.08 37.72 -1.69
N ALA A 206 -12.49 36.88 -0.73
CA ALA A 206 -13.57 37.21 0.19
C ALA A 206 -13.27 38.43 1.06
N GLU A 207 -12.03 38.59 1.51
CA GLU A 207 -11.63 39.77 2.28
C GLU A 207 -11.62 41.03 1.41
N THR A 208 -11.13 40.92 0.18
CA THR A 208 -11.19 42.02 -0.81
C THR A 208 -12.63 42.46 -1.04
N LEU A 209 -13.54 41.52 -1.32
CA LEU A 209 -14.97 41.80 -1.48
C LEU A 209 -15.59 42.42 -0.21
N ARG A 210 -15.19 42.00 0.99
CA ARG A 210 -15.65 42.64 2.24
C ARG A 210 -15.19 44.09 2.33
N THR A 211 -13.94 44.38 1.98
CA THR A 211 -13.42 45.76 2.02
C THR A 211 -14.12 46.65 1.00
N GLU A 212 -14.39 46.15 -0.21
CA GLU A 212 -15.18 46.85 -1.22
C GLU A 212 -16.62 47.10 -0.76
N LEU A 213 -17.28 46.08 -0.18
CA LEU A 213 -18.63 46.25 0.35
C LEU A 213 -18.67 47.32 1.46
N LYS A 214 -17.65 47.33 2.33
CA LYS A 214 -17.52 48.30 3.41
C LYS A 214 -17.30 49.73 2.90
N SER A 215 -16.63 49.92 1.77
CA SER A 215 -16.42 51.24 1.15
C SER A 215 -17.65 51.74 0.41
N VAL A 216 -18.43 50.85 -0.22
CA VAL A 216 -19.63 51.22 -0.99
C VAL A 216 -20.87 51.41 -0.09
N ALA A 217 -20.98 50.67 1.02
CA ALA A 217 -22.09 50.77 1.96
C ALA A 217 -22.43 52.19 2.46
N PRO A 218 -21.48 53.03 2.92
CA PRO A 218 -21.79 54.38 3.38
C PRO A 218 -22.29 55.27 2.24
N ASN A 219 -21.75 55.14 1.03
CA ASN A 219 -22.20 55.89 -0.14
C ASN A 219 -23.65 55.52 -0.50
N ALA A 220 -23.99 54.23 -0.50
CA ALA A 220 -25.36 53.78 -0.75
C ALA A 220 -26.34 54.30 0.33
N SER A 221 -25.92 54.30 1.60
CA SER A 221 -26.72 54.86 2.72
C SER A 221 -26.91 56.37 2.61
N ALA A 222 -25.86 57.11 2.28
CA ALA A 222 -25.92 58.57 2.08
C ALA A 222 -26.86 58.92 0.93
N LEU A 223 -26.76 58.18 -0.18
CA LEU A 223 -27.60 58.39 -1.35
C LEU A 223 -29.08 58.09 -1.06
N ALA A 224 -29.37 57.07 -0.23
CA ALA A 224 -30.72 56.77 0.24
C ALA A 224 -31.28 57.89 1.14
N GLN A 225 -30.49 58.38 2.10
CA GLN A 225 -30.88 59.50 2.98
C GLN A 225 -31.14 60.78 2.18
N GLN A 226 -30.30 61.07 1.18
CA GLN A 226 -30.45 62.22 0.30
C GLN A 226 -31.74 62.16 -0.51
N ARG A 227 -32.12 60.96 -1.02
CA ARG A 227 -33.41 60.75 -1.69
C ARG A 227 -34.60 60.98 -0.76
N THR A 228 -34.52 60.53 0.51
CA THR A 228 -35.60 60.75 1.47
C THR A 228 -35.72 62.20 1.90
N GLY A 229 -34.60 62.91 2.09
CA GLY A 229 -34.58 64.34 2.40
C GLY A 229 -35.17 65.18 1.27
N ALA A 230 -34.70 64.96 0.04
CA ALA A 230 -35.21 65.66 -1.14
C ALA A 230 -36.72 65.39 -1.36
N ALA A 231 -37.19 64.17 -1.09
CA ALA A 231 -38.62 63.85 -1.18
C ALA A 231 -39.45 64.53 -0.08
N ALA A 232 -38.91 64.74 1.11
CA ALA A 232 -39.57 65.47 2.19
C ALA A 232 -39.64 66.98 1.89
N GLU A 233 -38.54 67.58 1.43
CA GLU A 233 -38.48 68.98 0.99
C GLU A 233 -39.46 69.25 -0.14
N ALA A 234 -39.52 68.36 -1.14
CA ALA A 234 -40.48 68.45 -2.23
C ALA A 234 -41.94 68.45 -1.75
N ARG A 235 -42.28 67.58 -0.79
CA ARG A 235 -43.64 67.55 -0.21
C ARG A 235 -43.96 68.82 0.55
N SER A 236 -43.00 69.38 1.29
CA SER A 236 -43.16 70.65 2.02
C SER A 236 -43.44 71.79 1.05
N LEU A 237 -42.61 71.98 0.03
CA LEU A 237 -42.77 73.03 -0.98
C LEU A 237 -44.11 72.89 -1.73
N ILE A 238 -44.50 71.66 -2.10
CA ILE A 238 -45.81 71.42 -2.73
C ILE A 238 -46.96 71.83 -1.80
N SER A 239 -46.87 71.53 -0.50
CA SER A 239 -47.92 71.89 0.47
C SER A 239 -48.01 73.40 0.71
N GLU A 240 -46.87 74.09 0.75
CA GLU A 240 -46.78 75.54 0.92
C GLU A 240 -47.38 76.26 -0.30
N HIS A 241 -46.96 75.87 -1.51
CA HIS A 241 -47.53 76.43 -2.74
C HIS A 241 -49.01 76.05 -2.95
N ALA A 242 -49.45 74.88 -2.49
CA ALA A 242 -50.88 74.52 -2.49
C ALA A 242 -51.69 75.44 -1.55
N ALA A 243 -51.13 75.82 -0.40
CA ALA A 243 -51.75 76.77 0.50
C ALA A 243 -51.79 78.19 -0.09
N GLU A 244 -50.69 78.65 -0.70
CA GLU A 244 -50.62 79.95 -1.39
C GLU A 244 -51.62 80.04 -2.54
N THR A 245 -51.70 79.02 -3.39
CA THR A 245 -52.66 78.98 -4.50
C THR A 245 -54.11 78.95 -4.01
N ALA A 246 -54.41 78.25 -2.91
CA ALA A 246 -55.73 78.28 -2.29
C ALA A 246 -56.08 79.67 -1.73
N ALA A 247 -55.12 80.35 -1.09
CA ALA A 247 -55.29 81.69 -0.56
C ALA A 247 -55.52 82.73 -1.67
N LEU A 248 -54.71 82.71 -2.73
CA LEU A 248 -54.89 83.57 -3.90
C LEU A 248 -56.24 83.34 -4.58
N LYS A 249 -56.68 82.08 -4.68
CA LYS A 249 -58.00 81.76 -5.24
C LYS A 249 -59.13 82.35 -4.40
N GLN A 250 -59.06 82.25 -3.07
CA GLN A 250 -60.02 82.89 -2.17
C GLN A 250 -60.04 84.42 -2.32
N GLN A 251 -58.87 85.05 -2.45
CA GLN A 251 -58.80 86.49 -2.69
C GLN A 251 -59.48 86.89 -4.01
N LEU A 252 -59.26 86.11 -5.07
CA LEU A 252 -59.85 86.36 -6.38
C LEU A 252 -61.38 86.19 -6.36
N ASP A 253 -61.89 85.17 -5.67
CA ASP A 253 -63.34 84.97 -5.48
C ASP A 253 -63.95 86.11 -4.65
N THR A 254 -63.25 86.59 -3.62
CA THR A 254 -63.67 87.75 -2.82
C THR A 254 -63.73 89.03 -3.66
N LEU A 255 -62.73 89.27 -4.51
CA LEU A 255 -62.70 90.42 -5.40
C LEU A 255 -63.79 90.34 -6.48
N ARG A 256 -64.04 89.16 -7.05
CA ARG A 256 -65.16 88.94 -7.99
C ARG A 256 -66.50 89.28 -7.34
N ALA A 257 -66.76 88.79 -6.13
CA ALA A 257 -67.98 89.10 -5.41
C ALA A 257 -68.15 90.61 -5.17
N LYS A 258 -67.05 91.33 -4.85
CA LYS A 258 -67.07 92.80 -4.73
C LYS A 258 -67.40 93.50 -6.06
N VAL A 259 -66.82 93.04 -7.17
CA VAL A 259 -67.09 93.59 -8.51
C VAL A 259 -68.55 93.36 -8.90
N GLU A 260 -69.10 92.18 -8.66
CA GLU A 260 -70.51 91.88 -8.92
C GLU A 260 -71.46 92.75 -8.07
N ALA A 261 -71.15 92.94 -6.79
CA ALA A 261 -71.92 93.81 -5.91
C ALA A 261 -71.91 95.28 -6.38
N LEU A 262 -70.74 95.80 -6.76
CA LEU A 262 -70.62 97.16 -7.33
C LEU A 262 -71.33 97.30 -8.67
N ALA A 263 -71.33 96.24 -9.50
CA ALA A 263 -72.06 96.23 -10.76
C ALA A 263 -73.58 96.27 -10.55
N ALA A 264 -74.09 95.54 -9.55
CA ALA A 264 -75.50 95.57 -9.15
C ALA A 264 -75.90 96.95 -8.62
N GLU A 265 -75.10 97.55 -7.74
CA GLU A 265 -75.32 98.92 -7.23
C GLU A 265 -75.35 99.94 -8.38
N ARG A 266 -74.46 99.79 -9.38
CA ARG A 266 -74.47 100.64 -10.58
C ARG A 266 -75.74 100.45 -11.41
N ALA A 267 -76.24 99.23 -11.58
CA ALA A 267 -77.47 98.96 -12.32
C ALA A 267 -78.67 99.61 -11.64
N GLU A 268 -78.73 99.53 -10.31
CA GLU A 268 -79.76 100.15 -9.49
C GLU A 268 -79.71 101.68 -9.57
N LEU A 269 -78.54 102.29 -9.38
CA LEU A 269 -78.35 103.74 -9.54
C LEU A 269 -78.69 104.24 -10.95
N LYS A 270 -78.35 103.47 -12.00
CA LYS A 270 -78.70 103.80 -13.38
C LYS A 270 -80.22 103.75 -13.61
N GLN A 271 -80.92 102.81 -12.98
CA GLN A 271 -82.38 102.72 -13.05
C GLN A 271 -83.06 103.87 -12.29
N GLN A 272 -82.49 104.31 -11.16
CA GLN A 272 -82.93 105.51 -10.44
C GLN A 272 -82.74 106.78 -11.27
N LEU A 273 -81.61 106.92 -11.99
CA LEU A 273 -81.37 108.07 -12.88
C LEU A 273 -82.27 108.09 -14.14
N ALA A 274 -82.72 106.92 -14.61
CA ALA A 274 -83.66 106.81 -15.73
C ALA A 274 -85.11 107.16 -15.33
N GLY A 275 -85.44 107.15 -14.03
CA GLY A 275 -86.75 107.56 -13.51
C GLY A 275 -86.95 109.08 -13.43
N THR A 276 -85.91 109.88 -13.63
CA THR A 276 -85.96 111.36 -13.61
C THR A 276 -86.01 111.95 -15.01
N GLU A 277 -87.12 111.77 -15.73
CA GLU A 277 -87.45 112.60 -16.90
C GLU A 277 -88.18 113.87 -16.43
N SER A 278 -87.44 114.97 -16.28
CA SER A 278 -87.82 116.32 -16.75
C SER A 278 -86.88 117.41 -16.18
N ALA A 279 -86.48 118.31 -17.08
CA ALA A 279 -85.80 119.59 -16.88
C ALA A 279 -84.24 119.63 -16.92
N PRO A 280 -83.65 120.52 -17.73
CA PRO A 280 -82.20 120.62 -17.91
C PRO A 280 -81.59 121.57 -16.87
N ARG A 281 -80.60 121.10 -16.09
CA ARG A 281 -79.66 121.97 -15.37
C ARG A 281 -78.46 121.18 -14.85
N GLY A 282 -77.28 121.44 -15.42
CA GLY A 282 -75.93 121.25 -14.85
C GLY A 282 -75.49 119.83 -14.49
N PRO A 283 -74.19 119.50 -14.51
CA PRO A 283 -73.71 118.17 -14.11
C PRO A 283 -74.03 117.94 -12.63
N SER A 284 -74.98 117.04 -12.35
CA SER A 284 -75.38 116.68 -10.98
C SER A 284 -74.20 116.01 -10.24
N PRO A 285 -73.99 116.29 -8.94
CA PRO A 285 -72.93 115.66 -8.13
C PRO A 285 -73.02 114.12 -8.11
N GLU A 286 -74.18 113.54 -8.40
CA GLU A 286 -74.36 112.10 -8.54
C GLU A 286 -73.66 111.53 -9.78
N LEU A 287 -73.65 112.27 -10.89
CA LEU A 287 -73.01 111.83 -12.14
C LEU A 287 -71.48 111.85 -11.98
N ALA A 288 -70.94 112.85 -11.28
CA ALA A 288 -69.54 112.92 -10.89
C ALA A 288 -69.15 111.78 -9.90
N ASN A 289 -70.04 111.42 -8.98
CA ASN A 289 -69.83 110.29 -8.07
C ASN A 289 -69.83 108.95 -8.82
N VAL A 290 -70.71 108.77 -9.81
CA VAL A 290 -70.76 107.57 -10.66
C VAL A 290 -69.53 107.47 -11.57
N GLU A 291 -69.04 108.59 -12.12
CA GLU A 291 -67.78 108.62 -12.86
C GLU A 291 -66.57 108.30 -11.96
N ALA A 292 -66.54 108.82 -10.73
CA ALA A 292 -65.50 108.46 -9.75
C ALA A 292 -65.56 106.96 -9.38
N LYS A 293 -66.76 106.40 -9.21
CA LYS A 293 -66.96 104.95 -8.99
C LYS A 293 -66.55 104.12 -10.21
N LEU A 294 -66.84 104.56 -11.43
CA LEU A 294 -66.40 103.89 -12.67
C LEU A 294 -64.88 103.96 -12.82
N ALA A 295 -64.27 105.11 -12.52
CA ALA A 295 -62.83 105.26 -12.53
C ALA A 295 -62.18 104.31 -11.50
N ASN A 296 -62.77 104.17 -10.30
CA ASN A 296 -62.33 103.18 -9.32
C ASN A 296 -62.58 101.73 -9.77
N ALA A 297 -63.70 101.44 -10.43
CA ALA A 297 -64.00 100.10 -10.95
C ALA A 297 -63.05 99.70 -12.08
N LEU A 298 -62.72 100.63 -13.00
CA LEU A 298 -61.71 100.42 -14.03
C LEU A 298 -60.32 100.24 -13.43
N ARG A 299 -59.98 100.98 -12.37
CA ARG A 299 -58.74 100.81 -11.61
C ARG A 299 -58.70 99.46 -10.86
N SER A 300 -59.84 98.95 -10.42
CA SER A 300 -59.95 97.59 -9.85
C SER A 300 -59.85 96.50 -10.92
N ALA A 301 -60.38 96.75 -12.13
CA ALA A 301 -60.28 95.82 -13.26
C ALA A 301 -58.85 95.76 -13.83
N SER A 302 -58.10 96.87 -13.82
CA SER A 302 -56.67 96.85 -14.13
C SER A 302 -55.89 96.05 -13.08
N LEU A 303 -56.20 96.24 -11.79
CA LEU A 303 -55.57 95.49 -10.70
C LEU A 303 -55.81 93.97 -10.82
N LEU A 304 -57.04 93.55 -11.18
CA LEU A 304 -57.37 92.15 -11.46
C LEU A 304 -56.65 91.58 -12.71
N ARG A 305 -56.34 92.44 -13.67
CA ARG A 305 -55.57 92.06 -14.86
C ARG A 305 -54.11 91.82 -14.49
N ASP A 306 -53.56 92.70 -13.65
CA ASP A 306 -52.20 92.59 -13.11
C ASP A 306 -52.07 91.36 -12.19
N GLU A 307 -53.07 91.07 -11.35
CA GLU A 307 -53.12 89.84 -10.53
C GLU A 307 -53.22 88.56 -11.38
N ASN A 308 -53.98 88.58 -12.50
CA ASN A 308 -54.01 87.44 -13.42
C ASN A 308 -52.66 87.24 -14.14
N GLU A 309 -51.98 88.32 -14.50
CA GLU A 309 -50.60 88.26 -15.00
C GLU A 309 -49.65 87.68 -13.95
N GLN A 310 -49.77 88.11 -12.68
CA GLN A 310 -49.01 87.54 -11.58
C GLN A 310 -49.30 86.04 -11.36
N LEU A 311 -50.56 85.61 -11.41
CA LEU A 311 -50.92 84.19 -11.31
C LEU A 311 -50.34 83.35 -12.46
N LYS A 312 -50.34 83.89 -13.69
CA LYS A 312 -49.67 83.24 -14.81
C LYS A 312 -48.16 83.13 -14.58
N ALA A 313 -47.53 84.18 -14.09
CA ALA A 313 -46.11 84.17 -13.75
C ALA A 313 -45.79 83.10 -12.68
N VAL A 314 -46.60 83.02 -11.62
CA VAL A 314 -46.49 81.97 -10.59
C VAL A 314 -46.70 80.58 -11.17
N SER A 315 -47.64 80.40 -12.12
CA SER A 315 -47.87 79.12 -12.79
C SER A 315 -46.67 78.66 -13.63
N VAL A 316 -45.96 79.61 -14.26
CA VAL A 316 -44.74 79.34 -15.04
C VAL A 316 -43.58 79.00 -14.09
N GLN A 317 -43.46 79.68 -12.96
CA GLN A 317 -42.50 79.33 -11.92
C GLN A 317 -42.75 77.93 -11.34
N LEU A 318 -44.01 77.54 -11.15
CA LEU A 318 -44.38 76.19 -10.71
C LEU A 318 -43.98 75.13 -11.74
N ALA A 319 -44.20 75.40 -13.03
CA ALA A 319 -43.79 74.50 -14.11
C ALA A 319 -42.27 74.34 -14.16
N ALA A 320 -41.52 75.43 -13.98
CA ALA A 320 -40.05 75.41 -13.93
C ALA A 320 -39.53 74.65 -12.70
N ALA A 321 -40.06 74.93 -11.50
CA ALA A 321 -39.69 74.24 -10.27
C ALA A 321 -40.00 72.73 -10.33
N LYS A 322 -41.14 72.35 -10.94
CA LYS A 322 -41.48 70.94 -11.17
C LYS A 322 -40.51 70.27 -12.13
N SER A 323 -40.14 70.94 -13.22
CA SER A 323 -39.14 70.44 -14.18
C SER A 323 -37.76 70.24 -13.52
N ASP A 324 -37.32 71.18 -12.69
CA ASP A 324 -36.07 71.07 -11.93
C ASP A 324 -36.11 69.91 -10.94
N LEU A 325 -37.25 69.70 -10.27
CA LEU A 325 -37.44 68.59 -9.34
C LEU A 325 -37.44 67.23 -10.05
N GLU A 326 -38.05 67.14 -11.22
CA GLU A 326 -38.00 65.96 -12.11
C GLU A 326 -36.57 65.70 -12.62
N GLY A 327 -35.81 66.75 -12.94
CA GLY A 327 -34.38 66.68 -13.25
C GLY A 327 -33.55 66.11 -12.09
N LYS A 328 -33.77 66.60 -10.87
CA LYS A 328 -33.12 66.06 -9.65
C LYS A 328 -33.52 64.61 -9.38
N PHE A 329 -34.78 64.24 -9.59
CA PHE A 329 -35.25 62.85 -9.42
C PHE A 329 -34.63 61.89 -10.44
N THR A 330 -34.51 62.32 -11.70
CA THR A 330 -33.86 61.51 -12.75
C THR A 330 -32.36 61.35 -12.50
N GLN A 331 -31.67 62.39 -12.01
CA GLN A 331 -30.27 62.32 -11.59
C GLN A 331 -30.07 61.37 -10.40
N LEU A 332 -30.93 61.42 -9.38
CA LEU A 332 -30.90 60.49 -8.24
C LEU A 332 -31.27 59.04 -8.63
N ARG A 333 -32.13 58.87 -9.65
CA ARG A 333 -32.45 57.54 -10.22
C ARG A 333 -31.27 56.96 -11.00
N GLY A 334 -30.47 57.79 -11.67
CA GLY A 334 -29.21 57.40 -12.33
C GLY A 334 -28.15 56.83 -11.38
N ALA A 335 -28.27 57.04 -10.07
CA ALA A 335 -27.40 56.49 -9.03
C ALA A 335 -27.94 55.19 -8.38
N ALA A 336 -29.13 54.70 -8.79
CA ALA A 336 -29.62 53.34 -8.50
C ALA A 336 -28.68 52.16 -8.86
N PRO A 337 -27.80 52.20 -9.89
CA PRO A 337 -26.82 51.14 -10.13
C PRO A 337 -25.91 50.83 -8.94
N ALA A 338 -25.66 51.78 -8.03
CA ALA A 338 -24.86 51.52 -6.83
C ALA A 338 -25.54 50.51 -5.88
N ALA A 339 -26.88 50.55 -5.76
CA ALA A 339 -27.62 49.59 -4.94
C ALA A 339 -27.64 48.19 -5.56
N ALA A 340 -27.74 48.12 -6.89
CA ALA A 340 -27.60 46.85 -7.62
C ALA A 340 -26.18 46.28 -7.49
N GLN A 341 -25.14 47.11 -7.57
CA GLN A 341 -23.74 46.71 -7.33
C GLN A 341 -23.51 46.21 -5.90
N VAL A 342 -24.05 46.86 -4.88
CA VAL A 342 -23.98 46.37 -3.49
C VAL A 342 -24.64 45.00 -3.35
N GLN A 343 -25.76 44.76 -4.03
CA GLN A 343 -26.42 43.46 -4.01
C GLN A 343 -25.57 42.39 -4.70
N THR A 344 -25.03 42.67 -5.89
CA THR A 344 -24.13 41.76 -6.60
C THR A 344 -22.88 41.42 -5.79
N LEU A 345 -22.23 42.40 -5.16
CA LEU A 345 -21.06 42.18 -4.31
C LEU A 345 -21.41 41.33 -3.08
N ARG A 346 -22.61 41.51 -2.50
CA ARG A 346 -23.10 40.70 -1.38
C ARG A 346 -23.33 39.25 -1.80
N ASP A 347 -23.88 39.03 -2.99
CA ASP A 347 -24.12 37.70 -3.55
C ASP A 347 -22.78 37.01 -3.88
N GLN A 348 -21.83 37.72 -4.50
CA GLN A 348 -20.47 37.22 -4.73
C GLN A 348 -19.74 36.84 -3.44
N LEU A 349 -19.87 37.64 -2.38
CA LEU A 349 -19.29 37.33 -1.08
C LEU A 349 -19.92 36.07 -0.45
N ARG A 350 -21.22 35.85 -0.64
CA ARG A 350 -21.92 34.62 -0.20
C ARG A 350 -21.38 33.41 -0.93
N ASP A 351 -21.20 33.50 -2.25
CA ASP A 351 -20.70 32.40 -3.07
C ASP A 351 -19.25 32.06 -2.72
N ALA A 352 -18.39 33.07 -2.53
CA ALA A 352 -17.01 32.88 -2.09
C ALA A 352 -16.94 32.19 -0.71
N GLN A 353 -17.81 32.55 0.23
CA GLN A 353 -17.90 31.90 1.54
C GLN A 353 -18.34 30.44 1.44
N ASN A 354 -19.30 30.14 0.57
CA ASN A 354 -19.74 28.77 0.32
C ASN A 354 -18.61 27.92 -0.29
N GLN A 355 -17.87 28.48 -1.25
CA GLN A 355 -16.70 27.81 -1.86
C GLN A 355 -15.60 27.54 -0.84
N ALA A 356 -15.27 28.50 0.02
CA ALA A 356 -14.27 28.32 1.08
C ALA A 356 -14.68 27.20 2.07
N SER A 357 -15.97 27.12 2.39
CA SER A 357 -16.53 26.07 3.25
C SER A 357 -16.43 24.69 2.60
N ALA A 358 -16.81 24.57 1.32
CA ALA A 358 -16.71 23.33 0.55
C ALA A 358 -15.26 22.84 0.42
N LEU A 359 -14.32 23.75 0.11
CA LEU A 359 -12.89 23.42 0.06
C LEU A 359 -12.35 22.98 1.44
N SER A 360 -12.88 23.52 2.54
CA SER A 360 -12.50 23.08 3.89
C SER A 360 -12.99 21.65 4.20
N GLU A 361 -14.21 21.30 3.78
CA GLU A 361 -14.73 19.94 3.91
C GLU A 361 -13.95 18.94 3.06
N GLU A 362 -13.60 19.33 1.83
CA GLU A 362 -12.80 18.50 0.93
C GLU A 362 -11.40 18.24 1.49
N ASN A 363 -10.76 19.28 2.05
CA ASN A 363 -9.51 19.15 2.79
C ASN A 363 -9.63 18.18 3.97
N ALA A 364 -10.74 18.22 4.73
CA ALA A 364 -10.98 17.29 5.83
C ALA A 364 -11.13 15.85 5.32
N ARG A 365 -11.80 15.65 4.19
CA ARG A 365 -11.92 14.34 3.52
C ARG A 365 -10.57 13.84 3.01
N LEU A 366 -9.76 14.68 2.37
CA LEU A 366 -8.42 14.31 1.93
C LEU A 366 -7.50 13.97 3.10
N LYS A 367 -7.53 14.76 4.18
CA LYS A 367 -6.80 14.44 5.42
C LYS A 367 -7.23 13.10 6.01
N SER A 368 -8.54 12.80 6.02
CA SER A 368 -9.04 11.51 6.47
C SER A 368 -8.57 10.37 5.56
N ARG A 369 -8.51 10.57 4.24
CA ARG A 369 -8.00 9.58 3.29
C ARG A 369 -6.49 9.36 3.45
N LEU A 370 -5.74 10.42 3.77
CA LEU A 370 -4.32 10.35 4.07
C LEU A 370 -4.06 9.58 5.37
N ALA A 371 -4.85 9.86 6.42
CA ALA A 371 -4.74 9.20 7.72
C ALA A 371 -5.25 7.75 7.69
N GLY A 372 -6.22 7.43 6.83
CA GLY A 372 -6.81 6.10 6.66
C GLY A 372 -6.13 5.23 5.60
N ALA A 373 -5.05 5.69 4.96
CA ALA A 373 -4.28 4.86 4.05
C ALA A 373 -3.71 3.65 4.84
N PRO A 374 -4.02 2.40 4.44
CA PRO A 374 -3.67 1.24 5.24
C PRO A 374 -2.14 1.11 5.32
N THR A 375 -1.60 1.29 6.51
CA THR A 375 -0.34 0.67 6.90
C THR A 375 -0.63 -0.83 6.99
N SER A 376 -0.40 -1.54 5.88
CA SER A 376 -0.45 -2.99 5.82
C SER A 376 0.66 -3.59 6.68
N THR A 377 0.47 -3.63 7.99
CA THR A 377 1.15 -4.61 8.85
C THR A 377 0.36 -5.92 8.75
N PRO A 378 0.91 -6.98 8.14
CA PRO A 378 0.27 -8.29 8.17
C PRO A 378 0.20 -8.81 9.62
N PRO A 379 -0.83 -9.60 9.98
CA PRO A 379 -0.90 -10.20 11.30
C PRO A 379 0.20 -11.27 11.44
N THR A 380 1.24 -10.98 12.21
CA THR A 380 2.20 -11.98 12.65
C THR A 380 1.53 -12.89 13.68
N THR A 381 1.10 -14.07 13.25
CA THR A 381 0.91 -15.22 14.14
C THR A 381 2.27 -15.61 14.72
N ALA A 382 2.58 -15.06 15.89
CA ALA A 382 3.79 -15.37 16.65
C ALA A 382 3.61 -16.72 17.36
N ARG A 383 4.31 -17.75 16.88
CA ARG A 383 4.64 -18.94 17.65
C ARG A 383 6.00 -18.71 18.30
N ALA A 384 6.05 -18.73 19.63
CA ALA A 384 7.26 -18.63 20.42
C ALA A 384 8.24 -19.78 20.12
N PRO A 385 9.55 -19.54 20.27
CA PRO A 385 10.24 -20.30 21.29
C PRO A 385 11.09 -19.47 22.25
N SER A 386 11.13 -20.00 23.47
CA SER A 386 11.91 -19.76 24.66
C SER A 386 13.33 -19.20 24.48
N GLY A 387 13.58 -18.10 25.22
CA GLY A 387 14.56 -18.05 26.31
C GLY A 387 16.05 -18.07 25.97
N VAL A 388 16.69 -16.90 26.03
CA VAL A 388 17.92 -16.66 26.81
C VAL A 388 17.94 -15.18 27.22
N SER A 389 17.86 -14.91 28.53
CA SER A 389 18.24 -13.62 29.11
C SER A 389 19.74 -13.60 29.32
N ALA A 390 20.43 -12.56 28.83
CA ALA A 390 21.81 -12.28 29.22
C ALA A 390 21.94 -10.80 29.60
N THR A 391 22.24 -10.63 30.88
CA THR A 391 22.37 -9.41 31.69
C THR A 391 23.57 -8.55 31.27
N LEU A 392 23.36 -7.23 31.32
CA LEU A 392 24.38 -6.17 31.21
C LEU A 392 25.36 -6.19 32.39
N ILE A 393 26.67 -6.09 32.14
CA ILE A 393 27.65 -5.59 33.11
C ILE A 393 28.66 -4.65 32.41
N THR A 394 28.75 -3.45 32.99
CA THR A 394 29.69 -2.33 32.78
C THR A 394 31.12 -2.67 33.17
N THR A 395 32.12 -2.10 32.48
CA THR A 395 33.34 -1.53 33.11
C THR A 395 34.14 -0.64 32.14
N VAL A 396 34.44 0.58 32.59
CA VAL A 396 35.44 1.54 32.05
C VAL A 396 36.57 1.64 33.08
N PRO A 397 37.86 1.65 32.70
CA PRO A 397 38.73 2.84 32.88
C PRO A 397 39.85 2.94 31.80
N GLY A 398 40.56 4.02 31.47
CA GLY A 398 40.67 5.42 31.90
C GLY A 398 41.92 6.08 31.24
N SER A 399 42.01 7.43 31.25
CA SER A 399 43.20 8.32 31.09
C SER A 399 44.02 8.30 29.77
N GLN A 400 44.60 9.38 29.19
CA GLN A 400 44.82 10.79 29.59
C GLN A 400 45.41 11.61 28.40
N ARG A 401 45.34 12.96 28.52
CA ARG A 401 46.21 14.05 27.97
C ARG A 401 45.95 14.73 26.59
N THR A 402 45.39 15.95 26.72
CA THR A 402 45.82 17.27 26.18
C THR A 402 46.68 17.37 24.90
N ALA A 403 46.17 18.11 23.91
CA ALA A 403 46.91 19.13 23.16
C ALA A 403 45.95 20.17 22.55
N MET A 404 46.24 21.45 22.73
CA MET A 404 45.53 22.59 22.14
C MET A 404 45.89 22.82 20.67
N ALA A 405 44.94 23.42 19.96
CA ALA A 405 45.06 24.32 18.81
C ALA A 405 45.41 23.73 17.42
N ARG A 406 44.43 23.80 16.52
CA ARG A 406 44.49 24.67 15.32
C ARG A 406 43.16 24.73 14.58
N SER A 407 42.75 25.96 14.24
CA SER A 407 41.76 26.27 13.23
C SER A 407 42.28 25.86 11.85
N SER A 408 41.46 25.14 11.06
CA SER A 408 41.68 25.00 9.62
C SER A 408 40.34 24.95 8.88
N ALA A 409 40.35 25.64 7.74
CA ALA A 409 39.34 25.89 6.72
C ALA A 409 38.51 24.66 6.27
N PRO A 410 37.36 24.84 5.61
CA PRO A 410 36.34 23.80 5.45
C PRO A 410 36.83 22.67 4.53
N GLU A 411 36.90 21.46 5.09
CA GLU A 411 37.14 20.23 4.34
C GLU A 411 35.91 19.84 3.49
N PRO A 412 36.11 19.12 2.38
CA PRO A 412 35.01 18.58 1.58
C PRO A 412 34.11 17.72 2.47
N GLY A 413 32.83 18.10 2.54
CA GLY A 413 31.87 17.55 3.48
C GLY A 413 31.88 16.02 3.47
N ARG A 414 32.11 15.41 4.64
CA ARG A 414 32.07 13.96 4.81
C ARG A 414 30.61 13.54 4.90
N PHE A 415 30.25 12.47 4.20
CA PHE A 415 28.88 11.99 4.16
C PHE A 415 28.79 10.55 4.67
N HIS A 416 27.72 10.24 5.41
CA HIS A 416 27.44 8.91 5.93
C HIS A 416 26.07 8.44 5.46
N VAL A 417 25.99 7.25 4.87
CA VAL A 417 24.71 6.62 4.50
C VAL A 417 24.21 5.81 5.69
N VAL A 418 23.07 6.19 6.24
CA VAL A 418 22.47 5.56 7.41
C VAL A 418 22.16 4.09 7.10
N THR A 419 22.66 3.18 7.93
CA THR A 419 22.35 1.75 7.85
C THR A 419 21.37 1.33 8.95
N GLY A 420 20.74 0.15 8.79
CA GLY A 420 19.77 -0.34 9.77
C GLY A 420 20.40 -0.54 11.15
N GLY A 421 19.91 0.18 12.16
CA GLY A 421 20.41 0.10 13.54
C GLY A 421 21.38 1.23 13.94
N ASP A 422 21.65 2.17 13.03
CA ASP A 422 22.38 3.40 13.33
C ASP A 422 21.55 4.37 14.18
N THR A 423 22.25 5.10 15.03
CA THR A 423 21.69 6.22 15.80
C THR A 423 22.63 7.41 15.66
N LEU A 424 22.13 8.63 15.82
CA LEU A 424 22.98 9.84 15.74
C LEU A 424 24.17 9.76 16.71
N SER A 425 23.96 9.15 17.89
CA SER A 425 25.03 8.89 18.87
C SER A 425 26.04 7.84 18.41
N LYS A 426 25.61 6.76 17.73
CA LYS A 426 26.53 5.77 17.13
C LYS A 426 27.33 6.36 15.98
N ILE A 427 26.68 7.10 15.08
CA ILE A 427 27.32 7.81 13.97
C ILE A 427 28.30 8.84 14.54
N SER A 428 27.90 9.61 15.56
CA SER A 428 28.80 10.53 16.27
C SER A 428 30.00 9.81 16.89
N THR A 429 29.80 8.62 17.47
CA THR A 429 30.90 7.82 18.01
C THR A 429 31.83 7.31 16.91
N GLN A 430 31.29 6.92 15.76
CA GLN A 430 32.05 6.44 14.61
C GLN A 430 32.91 7.54 13.98
N TYR A 431 32.39 8.77 13.87
CA TYR A 431 33.08 9.87 13.19
C TYR A 431 33.85 10.81 14.12
N TYR A 432 33.33 11.07 15.33
CA TYR A 432 33.95 11.99 16.30
C TYR A 432 34.54 11.27 17.51
N GLY A 433 34.43 9.94 17.61
CA GLY A 433 34.93 9.17 18.75
C GLY A 433 34.14 9.36 20.05
N THR A 434 33.06 10.15 20.03
CA THR A 434 32.21 10.44 21.18
C THR A 434 30.74 10.44 20.78
N PRO A 435 29.82 9.90 21.60
CA PRO A 435 28.40 10.00 21.34
C PRO A 435 27.88 11.43 21.51
N GLY A 436 28.61 12.31 22.21
CA GLY A 436 28.16 13.65 22.61
C GLY A 436 28.02 14.67 21.48
N ARG A 437 28.56 14.40 20.28
CA ARG A 437 28.46 15.31 19.11
C ARG A 437 27.29 14.97 18.17
N TRP A 438 26.34 14.17 18.63
CA TRP A 438 25.11 13.87 17.90
C TRP A 438 24.29 15.13 17.58
N GLY A 439 24.35 16.16 18.44
CA GLY A 439 23.68 17.44 18.23
C GLY A 439 24.24 18.25 17.06
N ASP A 440 25.55 18.17 16.81
CA ASP A 440 26.21 18.83 15.68
C ASP A 440 25.76 18.20 14.35
N ILE A 441 25.67 16.86 14.31
CA ILE A 441 25.14 16.11 13.17
C ILE A 441 23.67 16.46 12.95
N LEU A 442 22.85 16.53 14.01
CA LEU A 442 21.46 16.90 13.88
C LEU A 442 21.29 18.32 13.33
N ALA A 443 22.02 19.28 13.87
CA ALA A 443 21.95 20.69 13.44
C ALA A 443 22.32 20.85 11.96
N ALA A 444 23.33 20.12 11.49
CA ALA A 444 23.78 20.17 10.11
C ALA A 444 22.87 19.45 9.09
N ASN A 445 21.92 18.63 9.58
CA ASN A 445 21.01 17.84 8.75
C ASN A 445 19.54 18.07 9.09
N ARG A 446 19.18 19.22 9.66
CA ARG A 446 17.76 19.52 10.00
C ARG A 446 16.86 19.56 8.77
N ASP A 447 17.41 19.94 7.64
CA ASP A 447 16.79 19.89 6.32
C ASP A 447 16.45 18.46 5.88
N VAL A 448 17.25 17.47 6.27
CA VAL A 448 17.07 16.05 5.92
C VAL A 448 16.30 15.25 6.99
N LEU A 449 16.48 15.58 8.27
CA LEU A 449 15.93 14.83 9.42
C LEU A 449 14.62 15.40 9.99
N GLY A 450 14.28 16.66 9.65
CA GLY A 450 13.07 17.32 10.13
C GLY A 450 13.04 17.56 11.65
N GLU A 451 11.84 17.71 12.22
CA GLU A 451 11.64 17.91 13.67
C GLU A 451 11.60 16.61 14.47
N SER A 452 11.32 15.48 13.81
CA SER A 452 11.15 14.18 14.46
C SER A 452 12.46 13.42 14.71
N ASN A 453 13.61 13.99 14.32
CA ASN A 453 14.96 13.41 14.46
C ASN A 453 15.08 11.95 13.98
N ASN A 454 14.24 11.55 13.02
CA ASN A 454 14.10 10.16 12.66
C ASN A 454 15.11 9.79 11.56
N LEU A 455 15.96 8.81 11.84
CA LEU A 455 16.98 8.34 10.91
C LEU A 455 16.36 7.32 9.95
N VAL A 456 16.26 7.69 8.67
CA VAL A 456 15.79 6.79 7.61
C VAL A 456 16.98 6.08 6.99
N VAL A 457 16.95 4.74 7.00
CA VAL A 457 17.98 3.89 6.37
C VAL A 457 18.12 4.24 4.89
N GLY A 458 19.36 4.35 4.41
CA GLY A 458 19.70 4.73 3.03
C GLY A 458 19.80 6.24 2.80
N ARG A 459 19.46 7.09 3.78
CA ARG A 459 19.68 8.54 3.66
C ARG A 459 21.12 8.92 3.95
N THR A 460 21.61 9.91 3.21
CA THR A 460 22.94 10.46 3.37
C THR A 460 22.92 11.64 4.33
N LEU A 461 23.68 11.56 5.41
CA LEU A 461 23.88 12.63 6.39
C LEU A 461 25.22 13.30 6.17
N ARG A 462 25.24 14.63 6.26
CA ARG A 462 26.42 15.46 6.31
C ARG A 462 27.04 15.37 7.71
N ILE A 463 28.33 15.07 7.77
CA ILE A 463 29.12 15.03 9.01
C ILE A 463 29.98 16.30 9.03
N PRO A 464 29.69 17.27 9.93
CA PRO A 464 30.43 18.53 10.06
C PRO A 464 31.93 18.44 10.32
#